data_AF-A0A8J2PFX3-F1
#
_entry.id   AF-A0A8J2PFX3-F1
#
_cell.length_a   1.000
_cell.length_b   1.000
_cell.length_c   1.000
_cell.angle_alpha   90.00
_cell.angle_beta   90.00
_cell.angle_gamma   90.00
#
_symmetry.space_group_name_H-M   'P 1'
#
loop_
_entity.id
_entity.type
_entity.pdbx_description
1 polymer ?
#
loop_
_entity_poly.entity_id
_entity_poly.type
_entity_poly.pdbx_seq_one_letter_code
_entity_poly.pdbx_strand_id
1 'polypeptide(L)'
;MVQPVRFLLAYTGTEFEDRYYEIGPDLSRESWLKEKFTLGLDLPNLPYWIDGDVKLTQSRAILRHIAREKDPSLLGMTAVQQRRIDMLENHMFDFWTALINLCFRYTDNDKDSFLMTLPKQLELISSFYNDRTWAVGDDLTYVDFVVYEAL
;
A
#
# COMPACT_ATOMS: atom_id res chain seq x y z
N MET A 1 -4.10 -0.61 3.68
CA MET A 1 -3.08 0.36 3.25
C MET A 1 -3.64 1.13 2.06
N VAL A 2 -4.08 2.38 2.24
CA VAL A 2 -4.64 3.22 1.13
C VAL A 2 -3.78 4.46 0.87
N GLN A 3 -2.96 4.87 1.83
CA GLN A 3 -2.17 6.09 1.73
C GLN A 3 -1.19 6.10 0.53
N PRO A 4 -0.51 5.00 0.15
CA PRO A 4 0.30 4.97 -1.08
C PRO A 4 -0.51 5.26 -2.35
N VAL A 5 -1.79 4.87 -2.38
CA VAL A 5 -2.69 5.17 -3.51
C VAL A 5 -2.95 6.67 -3.59
N ARG A 6 -3.21 7.33 -2.45
CA ARG A 6 -3.40 8.79 -2.39
C ARG A 6 -2.14 9.55 -2.81
N PHE A 7 -0.96 9.11 -2.38
CA PHE A 7 0.31 9.69 -2.83
C PHE A 7 0.49 9.57 -4.34
N LEU A 8 0.20 8.39 -4.92
CA LEU A 8 0.27 8.18 -6.35
C LEU A 8 -0.74 9.06 -7.12
N LEU A 9 -1.97 9.19 -6.63
CA LEU A 9 -2.99 10.06 -7.23
C LEU A 9 -2.54 11.53 -7.21
N ALA A 10 -2.00 12.00 -6.07
CA ALA A 10 -1.44 13.33 -5.96
C ALA A 10 -0.24 13.56 -6.90
N TYR A 11 0.68 12.59 -6.99
CA TYR A 11 1.83 12.66 -7.88
C TYR A 11 1.42 12.74 -9.36
N THR A 12 0.44 11.94 -9.77
CA THR A 12 -0.07 11.91 -11.16
C THR A 12 -1.04 13.05 -11.47
N GLY A 13 -1.38 13.89 -10.49
CA GLY A 13 -2.40 14.93 -10.65
C GLY A 13 -3.79 14.37 -10.96
N THR A 14 -4.07 13.12 -10.56
CA THR A 14 -5.37 12.48 -10.81
C THR A 14 -6.37 13.00 -9.80
N GLU A 15 -7.43 13.67 -10.27
CA GLU A 15 -8.57 14.06 -9.44
C GLU A 15 -9.35 12.82 -8.99
N PHE A 16 -9.77 12.80 -7.74
CA PHE A 16 -10.55 11.71 -7.16
C PHE A 16 -11.43 12.21 -6.02
N GLU A 17 -12.54 11.51 -5.79
CA GLU A 17 -13.31 11.66 -4.56
C GLU A 17 -12.75 10.70 -3.49
N ASP A 18 -12.22 11.26 -2.40
CA ASP A 18 -11.76 10.46 -1.28
C ASP A 18 -12.93 10.12 -0.36
N ARG A 19 -13.55 8.96 -0.60
CA ARG A 19 -14.70 8.51 0.16
C ARG A 19 -14.30 7.85 1.48
N TYR A 20 -14.62 8.51 2.58
CA TYR A 20 -14.40 8.00 3.93
C TYR A 20 -15.64 7.28 4.48
N TYR A 21 -15.39 6.17 5.19
CA TYR A 21 -16.41 5.50 6.00
C TYR A 21 -16.08 5.73 7.47
N GLU A 22 -16.99 6.34 8.20
CA GLU A 22 -16.80 6.62 9.61
C GLU A 22 -16.89 5.33 10.43
N ILE A 23 -15.98 5.20 11.40
CA ILE A 23 -16.13 4.24 12.49
C ILE A 23 -17.04 4.90 13.53
N GLY A 24 -18.24 4.34 13.69
CA GLY A 24 -19.24 4.86 14.61
C GLY A 24 -18.92 4.56 16.08
N PRO A 25 -19.81 4.94 17.00
CA PRO A 25 -19.73 4.56 18.41
C PRO A 25 -19.49 3.05 18.58
N ASP A 26 -18.76 2.69 19.64
CA ASP A 26 -18.40 1.30 19.96
C ASP A 26 -17.65 0.55 18.84
N LEU A 27 -16.85 1.29 18.04
CA LEU A 27 -16.10 0.77 16.89
C LEU A 27 -17.01 0.18 15.79
N SER A 28 -18.26 0.65 15.69
CA SER A 28 -19.21 0.21 14.68
C SER A 28 -18.71 0.49 13.26
N ARG A 29 -18.85 -0.50 12.38
CA ARG A 29 -18.49 -0.41 10.95
C ARG A 29 -19.71 -0.26 10.04
N GLU A 30 -20.86 0.08 10.62
CA GLU A 30 -22.16 0.08 9.93
C GLU A 30 -22.18 0.97 8.68
N SER A 31 -21.51 2.13 8.72
CA SER A 31 -21.34 3.03 7.57
C SER A 31 -20.84 2.29 6.33
N TRP A 32 -19.81 1.43 6.49
CA TRP A 32 -19.31 0.59 5.40
C TRP A 32 -20.18 -0.62 5.12
N LEU A 33 -20.64 -1.32 6.17
CA LEU A 33 -21.35 -2.60 6.02
C LEU A 33 -22.68 -2.46 5.25
N LYS A 34 -23.33 -1.29 5.32
CA LYS A 34 -24.55 -0.99 4.55
C LYS A 34 -24.33 -0.96 3.04
N GLU A 35 -23.14 -0.54 2.60
CA GLU A 35 -22.83 -0.34 1.17
C GLU A 35 -21.95 -1.44 0.58
N LYS A 36 -21.28 -2.22 1.43
CA LYS A 36 -20.28 -3.21 1.02
C LYS A 36 -20.69 -4.04 -0.20
N PHE A 37 -21.92 -4.54 -0.22
CA PHE A 37 -22.41 -5.43 -1.27
C PHE A 37 -23.29 -4.74 -2.34
N THR A 38 -23.43 -3.41 -2.29
CA THR A 38 -24.28 -2.65 -3.22
C THR A 38 -23.49 -1.94 -4.32
N LEU A 39 -22.16 -1.85 -4.20
CA LEU A 39 -21.28 -1.12 -5.13
C LEU A 39 -20.96 -1.91 -6.42
N GLY A 40 -21.32 -3.19 -6.48
CA GLY A 40 -21.01 -4.08 -7.61
C GLY A 40 -19.52 -4.40 -7.74
N LEU A 41 -18.82 -4.52 -6.60
CA LEU A 41 -17.44 -4.99 -6.53
C LEU A 41 -17.41 -6.52 -6.58
N ASP A 42 -16.53 -7.13 -7.38
CA ASP A 42 -16.39 -8.59 -7.45
C ASP A 42 -15.90 -9.20 -6.14
N LEU A 43 -14.98 -8.51 -5.47
CA LEU A 43 -14.40 -8.89 -4.18
C LEU A 43 -14.59 -7.73 -3.16
N PRO A 44 -15.79 -7.54 -2.59
CA PRO A 44 -16.11 -6.38 -1.75
C PRO A 44 -15.18 -6.19 -0.55
N ASN A 45 -14.40 -5.12 -0.55
CA ASN A 45 -13.45 -4.80 0.51
C ASN A 45 -13.04 -3.32 0.48
N LEU A 46 -12.38 -2.86 1.56
CA LEU A 46 -11.69 -1.57 1.59
C LEU A 46 -10.16 -1.77 1.47
N PRO A 47 -9.43 -0.86 0.81
CA PRO A 47 -9.96 0.20 -0.06
C PRO A 47 -10.54 -0.37 -1.37
N TYR A 48 -11.36 0.43 -2.04
CA TYR A 48 -11.85 0.17 -3.39
C TYR A 48 -11.55 1.37 -4.30
N TRP A 49 -11.60 1.13 -5.61
CA TRP A 49 -11.50 2.12 -6.67
C TRP A 49 -12.65 1.89 -7.66
N ILE A 50 -13.32 2.96 -8.06
CA ILE A 50 -14.40 2.93 -9.05
C ILE A 50 -14.14 4.06 -10.04
N ASP A 51 -13.98 3.70 -11.32
CA ASP A 51 -13.85 4.62 -12.45
C ASP A 51 -14.65 4.05 -13.63
N GLY A 52 -15.88 4.56 -13.80
CA GLY A 52 -16.85 4.00 -14.75
C GLY A 52 -17.11 2.51 -14.51
N ASP A 53 -16.80 1.69 -15.51
CA ASP A 53 -16.94 0.23 -15.47
C ASP A 53 -15.79 -0.46 -14.72
N VAL A 54 -14.68 0.24 -14.46
CA VAL A 54 -13.54 -0.33 -13.73
C VAL A 54 -13.80 -0.27 -12.24
N LYS A 55 -13.94 -1.45 -11.63
CA LYS A 55 -14.23 -1.62 -10.20
C LYS A 55 -13.21 -2.55 -9.57
N LEU A 56 -12.35 -2.01 -8.72
CA LEU A 56 -11.23 -2.74 -8.14
C LEU A 56 -11.27 -2.69 -6.62
N THR A 57 -10.84 -3.78 -6.02
CA THR A 57 -10.43 -3.85 -4.61
C THR A 57 -9.00 -4.38 -4.54
N GLN A 58 -8.44 -4.51 -3.34
CA GLN A 58 -7.03 -4.81 -3.08
C GLN A 58 -6.13 -3.60 -3.39
N SER A 59 -5.56 -3.00 -2.35
CA SER A 59 -4.76 -1.77 -2.46
C SER A 59 -3.61 -1.87 -3.47
N ARG A 60 -2.94 -3.02 -3.53
CA ARG A 60 -1.84 -3.29 -4.48
C ARG A 60 -2.31 -3.44 -5.93
N ALA A 61 -3.54 -3.91 -6.15
CA ALA A 61 -4.12 -3.99 -7.49
C ALA A 61 -4.54 -2.59 -7.97
N ILE A 62 -5.15 -1.79 -7.08
CA ILE A 62 -5.52 -0.40 -7.34
C ILE A 62 -4.27 0.43 -7.68
N LEU A 63 -3.21 0.33 -6.87
CA LEU A 63 -1.97 1.07 -7.07
C LEU A 63 -1.33 0.77 -8.44
N ARG A 64 -1.22 -0.52 -8.80
CA ARG A 64 -0.71 -0.94 -10.13
C ARG A 64 -1.63 -0.55 -11.27
N HIS A 65 -2.94 -0.55 -11.07
CA HIS A 65 -3.90 -0.11 -12.09
C HIS A 65 -3.72 1.38 -12.38
N ILE A 66 -3.67 2.23 -11.36
CA ILE A 66 -3.46 3.67 -11.54
C ILE A 66 -2.10 3.94 -12.21
N ALA A 67 -1.03 3.25 -11.79
CA ALA A 67 0.26 3.35 -12.46
C ALA A 67 0.16 2.96 -13.94
N ARG A 68 -0.47 1.83 -14.29
CA ARG A 68 -0.68 1.41 -15.69
C ARG A 68 -1.42 2.45 -16.53
N GLU A 69 -2.45 3.08 -15.99
CA GLU A 69 -3.29 4.00 -16.75
C GLU A 69 -2.67 5.41 -16.86
N LYS A 70 -2.02 5.89 -15.80
CA LYS A 70 -1.55 7.28 -15.72
C LYS A 70 -0.11 7.46 -16.20
N ASP A 71 0.77 6.55 -15.80
CA ASP A 71 2.17 6.57 -16.21
C ASP A 71 2.78 5.15 -16.09
N PRO A 72 2.78 4.37 -17.19
CA PRO A 72 3.32 3.02 -17.20
C PRO A 72 4.79 2.91 -16.75
N SER A 73 5.56 4.01 -16.80
CA SER A 73 6.96 3.99 -16.33
C SER A 73 7.08 3.71 -14.83
N LEU A 74 6.04 4.05 -14.06
CA LEU A 74 5.97 3.78 -12.63
C LEU A 74 5.92 2.29 -12.29
N LEU A 75 5.71 1.40 -13.27
CA LEU A 75 5.75 -0.06 -13.09
C LEU A 75 7.16 -0.63 -13.28
N GLY A 76 8.15 0.23 -13.53
CA GLY A 76 9.50 -0.18 -13.92
C GLY A 76 9.58 -0.49 -15.42
N MET A 77 10.57 0.12 -16.07
CA MET A 77 10.78 0.05 -17.52
C MET A 77 11.60 -1.18 -17.95
N THR A 78 12.22 -1.87 -16.99
CA THR A 78 13.05 -3.04 -17.25
C THR A 78 12.59 -4.24 -16.43
N ALA A 79 12.87 -5.45 -16.93
CA ALA A 79 12.61 -6.68 -16.18
C ALA A 79 13.37 -6.74 -14.83
N VAL A 80 14.49 -6.02 -14.71
CA VAL A 80 15.24 -5.90 -13.45
C VAL A 80 14.49 -5.03 -12.45
N GLN A 81 14.01 -3.85 -12.87
CA GLN A 81 13.17 -2.99 -12.02
C GLN A 81 11.89 -3.71 -11.60
N GLN A 82 11.19 -4.35 -12.55
CA GLN A 82 9.94 -5.06 -12.28
C GLN A 82 10.12 -6.17 -11.22
N ARG A 83 11.13 -7.03 -11.34
CA ARG A 83 11.39 -8.06 -10.32
C ARG A 83 11.74 -7.47 -8.95
N ARG A 84 12.46 -6.34 -8.92
CA ARG A 84 12.76 -5.62 -7.67
C ARG A 84 11.50 -5.02 -7.04
N ILE A 85 10.62 -4.42 -7.85
CA ILE A 85 9.33 -3.91 -7.40
C ILE A 85 8.50 -5.05 -6.80
N ASP A 86 8.38 -6.18 -7.49
CA ASP A 86 7.62 -7.33 -7.02
C ASP A 86 8.14 -7.83 -5.66
N MET A 87 9.46 -7.98 -5.51
CA MET A 87 10.06 -8.41 -4.24
C MET A 87 9.83 -7.39 -3.13
N LEU A 88 10.14 -6.11 -3.40
CA LEU A 88 10.09 -5.08 -2.38
C LEU A 88 8.67 -4.81 -1.92
N GLU A 89 7.69 -4.74 -2.83
CA GLU A 89 6.29 -4.52 -2.49
C GLU A 89 5.74 -5.63 -1.58
N ASN A 90 6.09 -6.89 -1.83
CA ASN A 90 5.69 -8.00 -0.96
C ASN A 90 6.40 -7.94 0.40
N HIS A 91 7.71 -7.65 0.42
CA HIS A 91 8.46 -7.53 1.66
C HIS A 91 7.94 -6.39 2.55
N MET A 92 7.63 -5.23 1.96
CA MET A 92 7.05 -4.09 2.69
C MET A 92 5.65 -4.40 3.20
N PHE A 93 4.86 -5.21 2.48
CA PHE A 93 3.55 -5.64 2.95
C PHE A 93 3.64 -6.56 4.18
N ASP A 94 4.61 -7.48 4.21
CA ASP A 94 4.86 -8.33 5.37
C ASP A 94 5.30 -7.50 6.59
N PHE A 95 6.20 -6.54 6.36
CA PHE A 95 6.64 -5.58 7.39
C PHE A 95 5.46 -4.78 7.95
N TRP A 96 4.64 -4.19 7.07
CA TRP A 96 3.46 -3.41 7.45
C TRP A 96 2.42 -4.25 8.21
N THR A 97 2.23 -5.51 7.79
CA THR A 97 1.31 -6.43 8.48
C THR A 97 1.80 -6.79 9.87
N ALA A 98 3.11 -6.98 10.05
CA ALA A 98 3.71 -7.19 11.36
C ALA A 98 3.51 -5.98 12.28
N LEU A 99 3.71 -4.75 11.75
CA LEU A 99 3.47 -3.51 12.50
C LEU A 99 1.99 -3.33 12.86
N ILE A 100 1.06 -3.55 11.93
CA ILE A 100 -0.38 -3.50 12.24
C ILE A 100 -0.73 -4.49 13.34
N ASN A 101 -0.24 -5.73 13.22
CA ASN A 101 -0.48 -6.70 14.28
C ASN A 101 0.03 -6.14 15.60
N LEU A 102 1.23 -5.52 15.62
CA LEU A 102 1.84 -4.92 16.83
C LEU A 102 0.88 -3.94 17.52
N CYS A 103 0.29 -3.05 16.73
CA CYS A 103 -0.59 -2.01 17.23
C CYS A 103 -1.96 -2.53 17.72
N PHE A 104 -2.49 -3.61 17.15
CA PHE A 104 -3.88 -4.00 17.37
C PHE A 104 -4.08 -5.27 18.23
N ARG A 105 -3.05 -6.10 18.42
CA ARG A 105 -3.26 -7.48 18.91
C ARG A 105 -2.42 -7.93 20.11
N TYR A 106 -1.74 -7.02 20.83
CA TYR A 106 -0.63 -7.46 21.70
C TYR A 106 -0.66 -7.09 23.18
N THR A 107 0.19 -7.82 23.90
CA THR A 107 0.60 -7.65 25.29
C THR A 107 1.93 -6.90 25.37
N ASP A 108 2.35 -6.43 26.56
CA ASP A 108 3.56 -5.61 26.72
C ASP A 108 4.86 -6.28 26.20
N ASN A 109 4.96 -7.61 26.22
CA ASN A 109 6.17 -8.35 25.81
C ASN A 109 6.42 -8.37 24.30
N ASP A 110 5.38 -8.20 23.48
CA ASP A 110 5.48 -8.36 22.03
C ASP A 110 6.12 -7.14 21.35
N LYS A 111 6.00 -5.97 21.99
CA LYS A 111 6.69 -4.76 21.56
C LYS A 111 8.21 -4.91 21.63
N ASP A 112 8.72 -5.46 22.72
CA ASP A 112 10.16 -5.64 22.89
C ASP A 112 10.71 -6.64 21.86
N SER A 113 9.99 -7.73 21.61
CA SER A 113 10.37 -8.69 20.56
C SER A 113 10.39 -8.05 19.17
N PHE A 114 9.37 -7.25 18.83
CA PHE A 114 9.35 -6.51 17.56
C PHE A 114 10.54 -5.56 17.46
N LEU A 115 10.80 -4.76 18.50
CA LEU A 115 11.90 -3.79 18.56
C LEU A 115 13.28 -4.47 18.46
N MET A 116 13.44 -5.70 18.97
CA MET A 116 14.68 -6.46 18.79
C MET A 116 14.92 -6.88 17.33
N THR A 117 13.86 -7.16 16.57
CA THR A 117 13.96 -7.57 15.16
C THR A 117 13.99 -6.41 14.18
N LEU A 118 13.45 -5.25 14.57
CA LEU A 118 13.28 -4.07 13.73
C LEU A 118 14.60 -3.59 13.09
N PRO A 119 15.74 -3.46 13.80
CA PRO A 119 17.00 -3.05 13.19
C PRO A 119 17.42 -3.96 12.03
N LYS A 120 17.19 -5.27 12.16
CA LYS A 120 17.54 -6.22 11.10
C LYS A 120 16.64 -6.08 9.88
N GLN A 121 15.35 -5.83 10.07
CA GLN A 121 14.41 -5.55 8.98
C GLN A 121 14.78 -4.25 8.25
N LEU A 122 15.08 -3.18 9.00
CA LEU A 122 15.51 -1.91 8.42
C LEU A 122 16.86 -2.04 7.69
N GLU A 123 17.80 -2.84 8.20
CA GLU A 123 19.05 -3.14 7.51
C GLU A 123 18.81 -3.86 6.18
N LEU A 124 17.87 -4.82 6.13
CA LEU A 124 17.51 -5.51 4.89
C LEU A 124 16.92 -4.54 3.86
N ILE A 125 16.02 -3.65 4.28
CA ILE A 125 15.41 -2.63 3.40
C ILE A 125 16.49 -1.65 2.92
N SER A 126 17.34 -1.15 3.80
CA SER A 126 18.43 -0.22 3.46
C SER A 126 19.43 -0.87 2.49
N SER A 127 19.85 -2.11 2.77
CA SER A 127 20.73 -2.89 1.88
C SER A 127 20.08 -3.16 0.52
N PHE A 128 18.76 -3.38 0.51
CA PHE A 128 18.02 -3.53 -0.74
C PHE A 128 17.96 -2.22 -1.53
N TYR A 129 17.81 -1.07 -0.87
CA TYR A 129 17.85 0.25 -1.52
C TYR A 129 19.24 0.48 -2.15
N ASN A 130 20.30 0.11 -1.42
CA ASN A 130 21.70 0.34 -1.80
C ASN A 130 21.94 1.84 -2.09
N ASP A 131 22.93 2.19 -2.91
CA ASP A 131 23.21 3.58 -3.32
C ASP A 131 22.31 4.11 -4.46
N ARG A 132 21.09 3.56 -4.62
CA ARG A 132 20.17 4.02 -5.67
C ARG A 132 19.46 5.30 -5.25
N THR A 133 19.06 6.12 -6.23
CA THR A 133 18.24 7.30 -5.97
C THR A 133 16.83 6.93 -5.50
N TRP A 134 16.20 5.97 -6.17
CA TRP A 134 14.88 5.42 -5.84
C TRP A 134 15.00 3.94 -5.49
N ALA A 135 13.95 3.38 -4.88
CA ALA A 135 13.98 2.06 -4.28
C ALA A 135 14.44 0.96 -5.24
N VAL A 136 14.17 1.10 -6.54
CA VAL A 136 14.47 0.06 -7.54
C VAL A 136 15.42 0.50 -8.65
N GLY A 137 15.89 1.75 -8.66
CA GLY A 137 16.79 2.29 -9.68
C GLY A 137 16.91 3.82 -9.63
N ASP A 138 17.12 4.42 -10.79
CA ASP A 138 17.30 5.88 -10.95
C ASP A 138 16.00 6.62 -11.22
N ASP A 139 14.91 5.89 -11.48
CA ASP A 139 13.58 6.41 -11.73
C ASP A 139 12.63 6.08 -10.58
N LEU A 140 11.73 7.02 -10.26
CA LEU A 140 10.63 6.81 -9.33
C LEU A 140 9.67 5.74 -9.86
N THR A 141 9.18 4.88 -8.98
CA THR A 141 8.18 3.87 -9.30
C THR A 141 7.07 3.84 -8.24
N TYR A 142 5.97 3.12 -8.50
CA TYR A 142 4.87 3.10 -7.56
C TYR A 142 5.27 2.50 -6.19
N VAL A 143 6.30 1.64 -6.15
CA VAL A 143 6.73 0.98 -4.91
C VAL A 143 7.39 1.96 -3.95
N ASP A 144 7.94 3.06 -4.45
CA ASP A 144 8.51 4.12 -3.61
C ASP A 144 7.45 4.73 -2.69
N PHE A 145 6.21 4.89 -3.15
CA PHE A 145 5.09 5.35 -2.30
C PHE A 145 4.72 4.32 -1.22
N VAL A 146 4.94 3.02 -1.47
CA VAL A 146 4.72 1.96 -0.47
C VAL A 146 5.82 2.00 0.59
N VAL A 147 7.07 2.19 0.17
CA VAL A 147 8.20 2.35 1.08
C VAL A 147 8.05 3.60 1.93
N TYR A 148 7.69 4.74 1.32
CA TYR A 148 7.53 6.02 1.98
C TYR A 148 6.45 6.02 3.07
N GLU A 149 5.34 5.30 2.87
CA GLU A 149 4.32 5.16 3.91
C GLU A 149 4.80 4.33 5.10
N ALA A 150 5.69 3.37 4.85
CA ALA A 150 6.13 2.39 5.84
C ALA A 150 7.27 2.86 6.76
N LEU A 151 8.00 3.90 6.37
CA LEU A 151 9.19 4.41 7.04
C LEU A 151 8.95 5.82 7.62
#